data_AF-A0A8J4YDZ8-F1
#
_entry.id   AF-A0A8J4YDZ8-F1
#
_cell.length_a   1.000
_cell.length_b   1.000
_cell.length_c   1.000
_cell.angle_alpha   90.00
_cell.angle_beta   90.00
_cell.angle_gamma   90.00
#
_symmetry.space_group_name_H-M   'P 1'
#
loop_
_entity.id
_entity.type
_entity.pdbx_description
1 polymer ?
#
loop_
_entity_poly.entity_id
_entity_poly.type
_entity_poly.pdbx_seq_one_letter_code
_entity_poly.pdbx_strand_id
1 'polypeptide(L)'
;MRRLNDEVDGTEVVEDAAENSENLNFTSDNGKLESCEKFELGLKQVLGCFKQLHRTRLTVFEGDAEALAAAREQINATFHKNKNVSDGTAVEELLTLGRQVDEVLRTRVLQAVEKGDGLYSANIRPEVSKMDTGKPYMPMPDTMIGPFKRKKTPCSDT
;
A
#
# COMPACT_ATOMS: atom_id res chain seq x y z
N MET A 1 -42.83 26.44 26.45
CA MET A 1 -42.94 26.53 27.93
C MET A 1 -43.66 25.30 28.46
N ARG A 2 -43.23 24.79 29.64
CA ARG A 2 -43.67 23.60 30.43
C ARG A 2 -42.91 22.31 30.05
N ARG A 3 -41.81 21.98 30.76
CA ARG A 3 -41.61 21.28 32.08
C ARG A 3 -41.56 19.76 31.86
N LEU A 4 -40.37 19.15 31.93
CA LEU A 4 -39.69 18.60 33.13
C LEU A 4 -40.47 17.44 33.76
N ASN A 5 -39.89 16.24 33.69
CA ASN A 5 -40.00 15.17 34.67
C ASN A 5 -38.64 14.44 34.69
N ASP A 6 -37.79 14.86 35.61
CA ASP A 6 -36.81 13.99 36.26
C ASP A 6 -37.56 13.16 37.29
N GLU A 7 -37.27 11.86 37.40
CA GLU A 7 -37.19 11.20 38.72
C GLU A 7 -36.36 9.91 38.59
N VAL A 8 -35.26 9.90 39.32
CA VAL A 8 -34.38 8.78 39.61
C VAL A 8 -34.96 8.07 40.82
N ASP A 9 -34.98 6.74 40.83
CA ASP A 9 -34.74 6.02 42.09
C ASP A 9 -34.11 4.66 41.81
N GLY A 10 -32.95 4.46 42.44
CA GLY A 10 -32.29 3.17 42.54
C GLY A 10 -32.86 2.37 43.71
N THR A 11 -32.78 1.05 43.63
CA THR A 11 -32.68 0.22 44.82
C THR A 11 -31.95 -1.09 44.50
N GLU A 12 -31.22 -1.52 45.51
CA GLU A 12 -30.10 -2.46 45.55
C GLU A 12 -30.46 -3.96 45.42
N VAL A 13 -29.49 -4.67 44.83
CA VAL A 13 -28.84 -5.93 45.26
C VAL A 13 -29.66 -6.98 46.04
N VAL A 14 -29.68 -8.21 45.52
CA VAL A 14 -29.35 -9.43 46.29
C VAL A 14 -28.78 -10.51 45.37
N GLU A 15 -27.65 -11.06 45.82
CA GLU A 15 -26.91 -12.21 45.31
C GLU A 15 -27.72 -13.51 45.48
N ASP A 16 -27.44 -14.52 44.64
CA ASP A 16 -27.20 -15.87 45.14
C ASP A 16 -26.47 -16.73 44.10
N ALA A 17 -25.49 -17.46 44.62
CA ALA A 17 -24.53 -18.30 43.90
C ALA A 17 -25.13 -19.66 43.49
N ALA A 18 -24.60 -20.21 42.39
CA ALA A 18 -24.47 -21.65 42.24
C ALA A 18 -23.29 -21.97 41.33
N GLU A 19 -22.24 -22.44 41.97
CA GLU A 19 -21.11 -23.16 41.39
C GLU A 19 -21.62 -24.34 40.55
N ASN A 20 -21.07 -24.54 39.36
CA ASN A 20 -20.78 -25.91 38.95
C ASN A 20 -19.50 -25.96 38.14
N SER A 21 -18.49 -26.52 38.80
CA SER A 21 -17.20 -26.90 38.27
C SER A 21 -17.35 -28.02 37.25
N GLU A 22 -17.14 -27.73 35.97
CA GLU A 22 -16.61 -28.74 35.05
C GLU A 22 -15.12 -28.50 34.87
N ASN A 23 -14.36 -29.28 35.64
CA ASN A 23 -12.95 -29.53 35.39
C ASN A 23 -12.80 -30.15 34.00
N LEU A 24 -12.47 -29.33 33.00
CA LEU A 24 -11.80 -29.84 31.81
C LEU A 24 -10.29 -29.78 32.07
N ASN A 25 -9.74 -30.94 32.42
CA ASN A 25 -8.32 -31.20 32.47
C ASN A 25 -7.69 -30.73 31.15
N PHE A 26 -6.99 -29.60 31.18
CA PHE A 26 -6.13 -29.22 30.07
C PHE A 26 -4.85 -30.03 30.19
N THR A 27 -4.85 -31.21 29.57
CA THR A 27 -3.63 -31.97 29.35
C THR A 27 -2.65 -31.08 28.62
N SER A 28 -1.48 -30.88 29.24
CA SER A 28 -0.39 -30.09 28.69
C SER A 28 0.20 -30.80 27.48
N ASP A 29 -0.44 -30.65 26.33
CA ASP A 29 0.14 -31.01 25.05
C ASP A 29 1.16 -29.93 24.67
N ASN A 30 2.44 -30.29 24.80
CA ASN A 30 3.61 -29.49 24.40
C ASN A 30 3.68 -29.19 22.87
N GLY A 31 2.57 -29.26 22.13
CA GLY A 31 2.46 -28.90 20.71
C GLY A 31 1.84 -27.53 20.43
N LYS A 32 1.31 -26.82 21.44
CA LYS A 32 0.55 -25.56 21.23
C LYS A 32 1.43 -24.31 21.07
N LEU A 33 2.67 -24.35 21.56
CA LEU A 33 3.58 -23.18 21.58
C LEU A 33 4.16 -22.82 20.19
N GLU A 34 4.26 -23.76 19.24
CA GLU A 34 4.74 -23.44 17.89
C GLU A 34 3.67 -22.81 16.97
N SER A 35 2.39 -22.91 17.34
CA SER A 35 1.28 -22.41 16.52
C SER A 35 1.00 -20.91 16.73
N CYS A 36 1.33 -20.38 17.91
CA CYS A 36 1.07 -18.98 18.27
C CYS A 36 2.17 -18.02 17.78
N GLU A 37 3.45 -18.42 17.79
CA GLU A 37 4.54 -17.58 17.27
C GLU A 37 4.42 -17.29 15.77
N LYS A 38 3.91 -18.27 15.00
CA LYS A 38 3.71 -18.13 13.55
C LYS A 38 2.65 -17.08 13.21
N PHE A 39 1.61 -16.94 14.03
CA PHE A 39 0.54 -15.96 13.81
C PHE A 39 1.00 -14.53 14.15
N GLU A 40 1.79 -14.36 15.21
CA GLU A 40 2.38 -13.05 15.54
C GLU A 40 3.40 -12.56 14.51
N LEU A 41 4.21 -13.47 13.96
CA LEU A 41 5.21 -13.12 12.94
C LEU A 41 4.52 -12.66 11.64
N GLY A 42 3.42 -13.29 11.25
CA GLY A 42 2.63 -12.91 10.08
C GLY A 42 2.07 -11.49 10.17
N LEU A 43 1.45 -11.13 11.31
CA LEU A 43 0.91 -9.77 11.51
C LEU A 43 2.00 -8.70 11.47
N LYS A 44 3.17 -8.95 12.06
CA LYS A 44 4.31 -8.03 12.02
C LYS A 44 4.79 -7.81 10.57
N GLN A 45 4.83 -8.86 9.75
CA GLN A 45 5.23 -8.76 8.34
C GLN A 45 4.21 -7.98 7.50
N VAL A 46 2.91 -8.21 7.70
CA VAL A 46 1.83 -7.48 7.01
C VAL A 46 1.87 -5.99 7.35
N LEU A 47 1.99 -5.64 8.63
CA LEU A 47 2.12 -4.25 9.05
C LEU A 47 3.42 -3.61 8.55
N GLY A 48 4.50 -4.38 8.49
CA GLY A 48 5.77 -3.95 7.91
C GLY A 48 5.62 -3.57 6.44
N CYS A 49 5.00 -4.45 5.64
CA CYS A 49 4.73 -4.19 4.22
C CYS A 49 3.84 -2.96 4.02
N PHE A 50 2.75 -2.85 4.79
CA PHE A 50 1.84 -1.70 4.74
C PHE A 50 2.56 -0.37 5.03
N LYS A 51 3.36 -0.33 6.10
CA LYS A 51 4.17 0.86 6.45
C LYS A 51 5.20 1.17 5.39
N GLN A 52 5.83 0.16 4.80
CA GLN A 52 6.83 0.32 3.75
C GLN A 52 6.22 0.98 2.51
N LEU A 53 5.07 0.49 2.04
CA LEU A 53 4.35 1.09 0.90
C LEU A 53 3.95 2.55 1.17
N HIS A 54 3.50 2.86 2.39
CA HIS A 54 3.19 4.24 2.79
C HIS A 54 4.43 5.14 2.81
N ARG A 55 5.60 4.62 3.22
CA ARG A 55 6.86 5.38 3.16
C ARG A 55 7.28 5.61 1.72
N THR A 56 7.21 4.58 0.89
CA THR A 56 7.57 4.65 -0.53
C THR A 56 6.69 5.61 -1.30
N ARG A 57 5.38 5.65 -1.06
CA ARG A 57 4.54 6.65 -1.75
C ARG A 57 4.94 8.08 -1.39
N LEU A 58 5.35 8.34 -0.14
CA LEU A 58 5.75 9.68 0.30
C LEU A 58 7.05 10.13 -0.38
N THR A 59 7.98 9.19 -0.60
CA THR A 59 9.24 9.48 -1.31
C THR A 59 9.09 9.48 -2.83
N VAL A 60 8.13 8.71 -3.36
CA VAL A 60 7.90 8.59 -4.81
C VAL A 60 7.04 9.70 -5.37
N PHE A 61 6.05 10.16 -4.60
CA PHE A 61 5.09 11.19 -5.01
C PHE A 61 5.29 12.49 -4.21
N GLU A 62 6.53 12.84 -3.90
CA GLU A 62 6.83 14.03 -3.10
C GLU A 62 6.31 15.29 -3.81
N GLY A 63 5.61 16.16 -3.08
CA GLY A 63 5.04 17.39 -3.61
C GLY A 63 3.77 17.25 -4.45
N ASP A 64 3.31 16.03 -4.73
CA ASP A 64 2.07 15.77 -5.50
C ASP A 64 0.93 15.34 -4.56
N ALA A 65 0.12 16.30 -4.12
CA ALA A 65 -0.94 16.06 -3.15
C ALA A 65 -2.04 15.13 -3.69
N GLU A 66 -2.35 15.21 -4.99
CA GLU A 66 -3.39 14.39 -5.61
C GLU A 66 -2.93 12.93 -5.72
N ALA A 67 -1.71 12.70 -6.24
CA ALA A 67 -1.14 11.37 -6.31
C ALA A 67 -0.94 10.75 -4.92
N LEU A 68 -0.52 11.53 -3.91
CA LEU A 68 -0.39 11.06 -2.53
C LEU A 68 -1.73 10.62 -1.92
N ALA A 69 -2.81 11.33 -2.22
CA ALA A 69 -4.16 11.00 -1.75
C ALA A 69 -4.69 9.75 -2.46
N ALA A 70 -4.60 9.69 -3.79
CA ALA A 70 -5.02 8.55 -4.58
C ALA A 70 -4.25 7.27 -4.18
N ALA A 71 -2.93 7.36 -4.04
CA ALA A 71 -2.11 6.23 -3.58
C ALA A 71 -2.47 5.79 -2.15
N ARG A 72 -2.77 6.72 -1.24
CA ARG A 72 -3.24 6.40 0.11
C ARG A 72 -4.54 5.61 0.07
N GLU A 73 -5.51 6.08 -0.71
CA GLU A 73 -6.81 5.44 -0.83
C GLU A 73 -6.67 4.03 -1.42
N GLN A 74 -5.90 3.88 -2.50
CA GLN A 74 -5.69 2.59 -3.16
C GLN A 74 -5.02 1.56 -2.23
N ILE A 75 -4.00 1.97 -1.47
CA ILE A 75 -3.35 1.08 -0.49
C ILE A 75 -4.37 0.67 0.56
N ASN A 76 -5.06 1.63 1.19
CA ASN A 76 -6.05 1.33 2.23
C ASN A 76 -7.17 0.41 1.73
N ALA A 77 -7.72 0.68 0.54
CA ALA A 77 -8.79 -0.11 -0.07
C ALA A 77 -8.34 -1.55 -0.32
N THR A 78 -7.12 -1.76 -0.82
CA THR A 78 -6.59 -3.10 -1.11
C THR A 78 -6.38 -3.90 0.18
N PHE A 79 -5.79 -3.29 1.21
CA PHE A 79 -5.62 -3.96 2.51
C PHE A 79 -6.95 -4.21 3.22
N HIS A 80 -7.93 -3.32 3.05
CA HIS A 80 -9.26 -3.51 3.62
C HIS A 80 -10.03 -4.66 2.94
N LYS A 81 -9.94 -4.75 1.60
CA LYS A 81 -10.54 -5.86 0.82
C LYS A 81 -9.99 -7.22 1.25
N ASN A 82 -8.69 -7.30 1.56
CA ASN A 82 -8.02 -8.55 1.94
C ASN A 82 -7.99 -8.82 3.45
N LYS A 83 -8.70 -8.03 4.27
CA LYS A 83 -8.65 -8.12 5.75
C LYS A 83 -9.11 -9.49 6.29
N ASN A 84 -10.03 -10.16 5.60
CA ASN A 84 -10.66 -11.40 6.05
C ASN A 84 -10.02 -12.66 5.45
N VAL A 85 -8.94 -12.53 4.67
CA VAL A 85 -8.22 -13.68 4.11
C VAL A 85 -7.50 -14.39 5.26
N SER A 86 -7.85 -15.65 5.50
CA SER A 86 -7.31 -16.49 6.58
C SER A 86 -6.42 -17.62 6.07
N ASP A 87 -6.34 -17.82 4.76
CA ASP A 87 -5.47 -18.80 4.12
C ASP A 87 -4.02 -18.34 4.16
N GLY A 88 -3.15 -19.08 4.85
CA GLY A 88 -1.74 -18.71 5.03
C GLY A 88 -0.97 -18.51 3.73
N THR A 89 -1.20 -19.37 2.73
CA THR A 89 -0.58 -19.27 1.40
C THR A 89 -1.00 -17.99 0.65
N ALA A 90 -2.29 -17.64 0.70
CA ALA A 90 -2.80 -16.43 0.06
C ALA A 90 -2.23 -15.16 0.72
N VAL A 91 -2.02 -15.17 2.04
CA VAL A 91 -1.37 -14.05 2.75
C VAL A 91 0.08 -13.87 2.29
N GLU A 92 0.82 -14.96 2.11
CA GLU A 92 2.21 -14.91 1.63
C GLU A 92 2.32 -14.40 0.18
N GLU A 93 1.40 -14.80 -0.69
CA GLU A 93 1.31 -14.28 -2.06
C GLU A 93 1.03 -12.77 -2.07
N LEU A 94 0.05 -12.31 -1.27
CA LEU A 94 -0.28 -10.89 -1.14
C LEU A 94 0.89 -10.07 -0.58
N LEU A 95 1.64 -10.62 0.38
CA LEU A 95 2.86 -10.00 0.91
C LEU A 95 3.94 -9.88 -0.16
N THR A 96 4.14 -10.94 -0.96
CA THR A 96 5.11 -10.96 -2.06
C THR A 96 4.74 -9.92 -3.11
N LEU A 97 3.47 -9.84 -3.47
CA LEU A 97 2.94 -8.81 -4.36
C LEU A 97 3.22 -7.40 -3.81
N GLY A 98 2.95 -7.16 -2.52
CA GLY A 98 3.23 -5.86 -1.89
C GLY A 98 4.71 -5.46 -1.96
N ARG A 99 5.63 -6.42 -1.79
CA ARG A 99 7.08 -6.19 -1.95
C ARG A 99 7.47 -5.87 -3.39
N GLN A 100 6.90 -6.58 -4.36
CA GLN A 100 7.13 -6.29 -5.79
C GLN A 100 6.63 -4.89 -6.17
N VAL A 101 5.45 -4.50 -5.67
CA VAL A 101 4.92 -3.15 -5.90
C VAL A 101 5.86 -2.09 -5.32
N ASP A 102 6.37 -2.31 -4.10
CA ASP A 102 7.35 -1.41 -3.47
C ASP A 102 8.62 -1.23 -4.34
N GLU A 103 9.16 -2.34 -4.86
CA GLU A 103 10.32 -2.33 -5.74
C GLU A 103 10.05 -1.58 -7.05
N VAL A 104 8.88 -1.82 -7.67
CA VAL A 104 8.49 -1.14 -8.91
C VAL A 104 8.35 0.36 -8.69
N LEU A 105 7.73 0.79 -7.60
CA LEU A 105 7.56 2.21 -7.28
C LEU A 105 8.92 2.91 -7.09
N ARG A 106 9.86 2.27 -6.40
CA ARG A 106 11.20 2.85 -6.17
C ARG A 106 12.04 2.91 -7.43
N THR A 107 12.03 1.84 -8.20
CA THR A 107 13.00 1.62 -9.28
C THR A 107 12.52 2.20 -10.61
N ARG A 108 11.19 2.16 -10.89
CA ARG A 108 10.64 2.47 -12.22
C ARG A 108 9.84 3.77 -12.28
N VAL A 109 9.31 4.27 -11.16
CA VAL A 109 8.49 5.48 -11.15
C VAL A 109 9.35 6.72 -10.86
N LEU A 110 9.28 7.70 -11.76
CA LEU A 110 9.96 8.99 -11.71
C LEU A 110 8.93 10.12 -11.81
N GLN A 111 9.18 11.21 -11.10
CA GLN A 111 8.40 12.44 -11.21
C GLN A 111 9.16 13.46 -12.06
N ALA A 112 8.42 14.16 -12.92
CA ALA A 112 8.91 15.32 -13.65
C ALA A 112 8.01 16.52 -13.34
N VAL A 113 8.63 17.64 -12.97
CA VAL A 113 7.94 18.89 -12.64
C VAL A 113 8.30 19.94 -13.68
N GLU A 114 7.31 20.61 -14.23
CA GLU A 114 7.51 21.74 -15.13
C GLU A 114 8.01 22.96 -14.34
N LYS A 115 9.15 23.51 -14.76
CA LYS A 115 9.74 24.72 -14.15
C LYS A 115 9.42 26.01 -14.92
N GLY A 116 8.78 25.90 -16.08
CA GLY A 116 8.45 27.00 -16.99
C GLY A 116 9.12 26.86 -18.36
N ASP A 117 8.59 27.57 -19.36
CA ASP A 117 9.12 27.61 -20.74
C ASP A 117 9.30 26.23 -21.41
N GLY A 118 8.44 25.26 -21.08
CA GLY A 118 8.55 23.88 -21.57
C GLY A 118 9.75 23.09 -21.00
N LEU A 119 10.42 23.61 -19.97
CA LEU A 119 11.51 22.95 -19.27
C LEU A 119 10.98 22.08 -18.13
N TYR A 120 11.23 20.79 -18.24
CA TYR A 120 10.87 19.79 -17.21
C TYR A 120 12.09 19.36 -16.41
N SER A 121 11.94 19.29 -15.10
CA SER A 121 12.95 18.80 -14.16
C SER A 121 12.51 17.45 -13.62
N ALA A 122 13.23 16.39 -13.98
CA ALA A 122 12.99 15.05 -13.45
C ALA A 122 13.76 14.82 -12.14
N ASN A 123 13.10 14.29 -11.11
CA ASN A 123 13.74 13.90 -9.86
C ASN A 123 14.19 12.44 -9.93
N ILE A 124 15.47 12.22 -10.28
CA ILE A 124 16.04 10.88 -10.41
C ILE A 124 16.68 10.45 -9.09
N ARG A 125 16.00 9.58 -8.36
CA ARG A 125 16.52 8.93 -7.15
C ARG A 125 17.67 7.98 -7.49
N PRO A 126 18.59 7.70 -6.54
CA PRO A 126 19.69 6.75 -6.77
C PRO A 126 19.21 5.32 -7.02
N GLU A 127 18.05 4.96 -6.47
CA GLU A 127 17.42 3.63 -6.55
C GLU A 127 16.79 3.34 -7.92
N VAL A 128 16.59 4.38 -8.73
CA VAL A 128 15.94 4.25 -10.03
C VAL A 128 16.88 3.51 -10.99
N SER A 129 16.37 2.48 -11.67
CA SER A 129 17.18 1.70 -12.61
C SER A 129 17.62 2.59 -13.77
N LYS A 130 18.92 2.86 -13.85
CA LYS A 130 19.55 3.53 -14.99
C LYS A 130 20.08 2.47 -15.93
N MET A 131 19.80 2.61 -17.23
CA MET A 131 20.37 1.72 -18.23
C MET A 131 21.85 2.08 -18.43
N ASP A 132 22.75 1.29 -17.86
CA ASP A 132 24.18 1.48 -18.09
C ASP A 132 24.55 0.90 -19.46
N THR A 133 24.47 1.75 -20.48
CA THR A 133 24.80 1.36 -21.86
C THR A 133 26.31 1.45 -22.10
N GLY A 134 27.12 1.85 -21.11
CA GLY A 134 28.57 2.04 -21.22
C GLY A 134 28.99 3.08 -22.26
N LYS A 135 28.03 3.75 -22.91
CA LYS A 135 28.22 4.76 -23.95
C LYS A 135 27.42 5.98 -23.56
N PRO A 136 28.05 7.17 -23.46
CA PRO A 136 27.31 8.40 -23.23
C PRO A 136 26.31 8.63 -24.37
N TYR A 137 25.19 9.28 -24.05
CA TYR A 137 24.23 9.71 -25.07
C TYR A 137 24.98 10.52 -26.14
N MET A 138 24.95 10.02 -27.37
CA MET A 138 25.44 10.75 -28.53
C MET A 138 24.22 11.30 -29.26
N PRO A 139 24.04 12.63 -29.33
CA PRO A 139 22.93 13.20 -30.07
C PRO A 139 23.00 12.69 -31.51
N MET A 140 21.85 12.23 -32.02
CA MET A 140 21.78 11.83 -33.42
C MET A 140 22.09 13.06 -34.28
N PRO A 141 23.04 12.98 -35.23
CA PRO A 141 23.41 14.14 -36.02
C PRO A 141 22.21 14.62 -36.86
N ASP A 142 22.07 15.93 -37.01
CA ASP A 142 20.94 16.56 -37.73
C ASP A 142 20.80 16.05 -39.17
N THR A 143 21.89 15.54 -39.77
CA THR A 143 21.89 14.93 -41.11
C THR A 143 21.07 13.64 -41.21
N MET A 144 20.85 12.94 -40.08
CA MET A 144 20.04 11.73 -39.98
C MET A 144 18.60 12.03 -39.54
N ILE A 145 18.33 13.25 -39.06
CA ILE A 145 16.98 13.79 -38.86
C ILE A 145 16.46 14.16 -40.26
N GLY A 146 16.19 13.12 -41.05
CA GLY A 146 15.69 13.28 -42.40
C GLY A 146 14.39 14.09 -42.37
N PRO A 147 14.06 14.82 -43.46
CA PRO A 147 12.79 15.53 -43.53
C PRO A 147 11.67 14.52 -43.33
N PHE A 148 10.95 14.64 -42.22
CA PHE A 148 9.78 13.81 -41.96
C PHE A 148 8.73 14.19 -42.98
N LYS A 149 8.73 13.53 -44.14
CA LYS A 149 7.70 13.70 -45.15
C LYS A 149 6.42 13.18 -44.52
N ARG A 150 5.62 14.09 -43.94
CA ARG A 150 4.23 13.80 -43.58
C ARG A 150 3.57 13.24 -44.83
N LYS A 151 3.29 11.94 -44.86
CA LYS A 151 2.43 11.37 -45.90
C LYS A 151 1.12 12.12 -45.77
N LYS A 152 0.72 12.88 -46.79
CA LYS A 152 -0.62 13.44 -46.89
C LYS A 152 -1.58 12.28 -47.20
N THR A 153 -1.75 11.36 -46.26
CA THR A 153 -2.92 10.50 -46.28
C THR A 153 -4.06 11.36 -45.77
N PRO A 154 -5.10 11.64 -46.59
CA PRO A 154 -6.30 12.26 -46.05
C PRO A 154 -6.82 11.36 -44.94
N CYS A 155 -7.14 11.95 -43.79
CA CYS A 155 -7.91 11.26 -42.77
C CYS A 155 -9.22 10.81 -43.43
N SER A 156 -9.59 9.54 -43.28
CA SER A 156 -10.92 9.10 -43.69
C SER A 156 -11.93 9.71 -42.72
N ASP A 157 -12.70 10.67 -43.21
CA ASP A 157 -13.92 11.14 -42.54
C ASP A 157 -14.97 10.02 -42.66
N THR A 158 -14.97 9.10 -41.70
CA THR A 158 -16.04 8.10 -41.49
C THR A 158 -16.32 7.95 -40.02
#